data_AF-A0A8T6S6K4-F1
#
_entry.id   AF-A0A8T6S6K4-F1
#
_cell.length_a   1.000
_cell.length_b   1.000
_cell.length_c   1.000
_cell.angle_alpha   90.00
_cell.angle_beta   90.00
_cell.angle_gamma   90.00
#
_symmetry.space_group_name_H-M   'P 1'
#
loop_
_entity.id
_entity.type
_entity.pdbx_description
1 polymer ?
#
loop_
_entity_poly.entity_id
_entity_poly.type
_entity_poly.pdbx_seq_one_letter_code
_entity_poly.pdbx_strand_id
1 'polypeptide(L)'
;MTPRLFLIIALTTTMLVTLPTAQAEIDPQILIKLATKAQSEVNQQISSLDVIPEKVEEMNEKANKELESLRNSVENNDVESAKKHFLSVMRIYKAMSQLIGEQTQESTQMASQVSKVNPNSELERLKEYVFNLKSIAKKHNAAVDFSGIDELFTLAENQIQQNNFSDAQETINKIKHEIVEINKELRKAASQQASDRAKKFAQKYLTQLDRLIVIAEKRGVSDKVLDELKETREKLSTSSDPNEIIKEVRKILSIKEQFELTKVDRIESRISQVEKSLSQLSKLDHIDDKQIQILQDSIDQARALLDKGDIEGSNELLKSIAEKINELKESG
;
A
#
# COMPACT_ATOMS: atom_id res chain seq x y z
N MET A 1 0.28 38.12 19.26
CA MET A 1 0.25 37.27 18.04
C MET A 1 0.00 35.84 18.46
N THR A 2 -1.16 35.28 18.11
CA THR A 2 -1.49 33.88 18.42
C THR A 2 -0.78 32.93 17.44
N PRO A 3 -0.29 31.76 17.90
CA PRO A 3 0.48 30.80 17.08
C PRO A 3 -0.33 30.09 15.97
N ARG A 4 -1.57 30.52 15.70
CA ARG A 4 -2.53 29.82 14.83
C ARG A 4 -2.41 30.19 13.35
N LEU A 5 -1.80 31.35 13.03
CA LEU A 5 -1.47 31.73 11.65
C LEU A 5 -0.37 30.83 11.04
N PHE A 6 0.39 30.12 11.88
CA PHE A 6 1.53 29.29 11.47
C PHE A 6 1.14 27.93 10.86
N LEU A 7 -0.06 27.39 11.15
CA LEU A 7 -0.42 26.03 10.71
C LEU A 7 -0.78 25.95 9.22
N ILE A 8 -1.45 26.98 8.68
CA ILE A 8 -2.06 26.91 7.33
C ILE A 8 -1.02 27.11 6.21
N ILE A 9 0.00 27.94 6.45
CA ILE A 9 1.11 28.09 5.50
C ILE A 9 2.00 26.83 5.53
N ALA A 10 2.19 26.22 6.70
CA ALA A 10 2.94 24.96 6.83
C ALA A 10 2.23 23.79 6.14
N LEU A 11 0.89 23.67 6.21
CA LEU A 11 0.16 22.61 5.51
C LEU A 11 0.18 22.75 3.98
N THR A 12 0.13 23.97 3.44
CA THR A 12 -0.01 24.18 1.98
C THR A 12 1.32 24.09 1.22
N THR A 13 2.45 24.44 1.85
CA THR A 13 3.78 24.25 1.25
C THR A 13 4.30 22.83 1.42
N THR A 14 3.93 22.13 2.51
CA THR A 14 4.33 20.73 2.70
C THR A 14 3.59 19.78 1.76
N MET A 15 2.33 20.05 1.37
CA MET A 15 1.50 19.04 0.69
C MET A 15 1.57 18.99 -0.83
N LEU A 16 2.05 20.04 -1.50
CA LEU A 16 2.50 19.90 -2.89
C LEU A 16 3.72 18.96 -2.97
N VAL A 17 4.45 18.79 -1.86
CA VAL A 17 5.77 18.15 -1.80
C VAL A 17 5.75 16.80 -1.06
N THR A 18 4.69 16.44 -0.31
CA THR A 18 4.59 15.17 0.45
C THR A 18 3.57 14.16 -0.06
N LEU A 19 2.85 14.42 -1.17
CA LEU A 19 2.04 13.39 -1.81
C LEU A 19 2.94 12.18 -2.16
N PRO A 20 2.71 10.98 -1.58
CA PRO A 20 3.48 9.80 -1.94
C PRO A 20 3.23 9.47 -3.43
N THR A 21 4.21 9.72 -4.29
CA THR A 21 4.17 9.31 -5.70
C THR A 21 5.06 8.11 -5.99
N ALA A 22 5.46 7.35 -4.97
CA ALA A 22 5.70 5.93 -5.21
C ALA A 22 4.37 5.35 -5.69
N GLN A 23 4.37 4.34 -6.57
CA GLN A 23 3.17 3.66 -7.08
C GLN A 23 2.26 3.02 -6.00
N ALA A 24 2.44 3.36 -4.72
CA ALA A 24 1.38 3.34 -3.73
C ALA A 24 0.40 4.48 -4.07
N GLU A 25 -0.65 4.13 -4.82
CA GLU A 25 -1.84 4.95 -5.02
C GLU A 25 -2.20 5.66 -3.71
N ILE A 26 -2.12 6.99 -3.70
CA ILE A 26 -2.55 7.80 -2.56
C ILE A 26 -4.03 7.53 -2.45
N ASP A 27 -4.44 6.80 -1.40
CA ASP A 27 -5.85 6.59 -1.10
C ASP A 27 -6.55 7.96 -1.22
N PRO A 28 -7.41 8.16 -2.24
CA PRO A 28 -7.99 9.46 -2.50
C PRO A 28 -8.82 9.99 -1.31
N GLN A 29 -9.23 9.10 -0.39
CA GLN A 29 -9.85 9.46 0.90
C GLN A 29 -8.95 10.31 1.80
N ILE A 30 -7.63 10.15 1.72
CA ILE A 30 -6.67 10.97 2.46
C ILE A 30 -6.77 12.44 2.03
N LEU A 31 -7.02 12.70 0.74
CA LEU A 31 -7.18 14.06 0.21
C LEU A 31 -8.40 14.76 0.82
N ILE A 32 -9.52 14.05 0.99
CA ILE A 32 -10.74 14.58 1.63
C ILE A 32 -10.48 14.91 3.09
N LYS A 33 -9.91 13.97 3.86
CA LYS A 33 -9.62 14.18 5.30
C LYS A 33 -8.78 15.43 5.51
N LEU A 34 -7.81 15.62 4.63
CA LEU A 34 -6.88 16.71 4.71
C LEU A 34 -7.50 18.06 4.34
N ALA A 35 -8.25 18.12 3.24
CA ALA A 35 -8.98 19.32 2.86
C ALA A 35 -10.03 19.70 3.93
N THR A 36 -10.67 18.71 4.56
CA THR A 36 -11.61 18.92 5.67
C THR A 36 -10.91 19.49 6.91
N LYS A 37 -9.69 19.02 7.23
CA LYS A 37 -8.90 19.59 8.32
C LYS A 37 -8.52 21.06 8.04
N ALA A 38 -8.07 21.36 6.83
CA ALA A 38 -7.75 22.73 6.42
C ALA A 38 -9.01 23.63 6.46
N GLN A 39 -10.17 23.13 6.02
CA GLN A 39 -11.45 23.83 6.14
C GLN A 39 -11.78 24.17 7.60
N SER A 40 -11.60 23.22 8.52
CA SER A 40 -11.84 23.44 9.95
C SER A 40 -10.94 24.55 10.51
N GLU A 41 -9.67 24.58 10.11
CA GLU A 41 -8.70 25.60 10.55
C GLU A 41 -9.05 26.99 9.99
N VAL A 42 -9.40 27.08 8.71
CA VAL A 42 -9.85 28.34 8.09
C VAL A 42 -11.15 28.83 8.71
N ASN A 43 -12.13 27.95 8.93
CA ASN A 43 -13.39 28.31 9.57
C ASN A 43 -13.17 28.85 10.98
N GLN A 44 -12.24 28.27 11.73
CA GLN A 44 -11.88 28.78 13.05
C GLN A 44 -11.29 30.21 12.98
N GLN A 45 -10.52 30.53 11.94
CA GLN A 45 -10.00 31.88 11.70
C GLN A 45 -11.12 32.84 11.32
N ILE A 46 -12.05 32.43 10.45
CA ILE A 46 -13.21 33.23 10.06
C ILE A 46 -14.08 33.54 11.29
N SER A 47 -14.36 32.54 12.13
CA SER A 47 -15.13 32.71 13.37
C SER A 47 -14.45 33.61 14.41
N SER A 48 -13.16 33.91 14.25
CA SER A 48 -12.44 34.83 15.13
C SER A 48 -12.48 36.29 14.67
N LEU A 49 -13.13 36.58 13.52
CA LEU A 49 -13.34 37.93 13.02
C LEU A 49 -14.66 38.51 13.54
N ASP A 50 -14.64 39.79 13.93
CA ASP A 50 -15.85 40.52 14.30
C ASP A 50 -16.72 40.84 13.07
N VAL A 51 -16.09 41.06 11.91
CA VAL A 51 -16.75 41.29 10.62
C VAL A 51 -16.05 40.44 9.56
N ILE A 52 -16.82 39.60 8.87
CA ILE A 52 -16.30 38.75 7.80
C ILE A 52 -16.29 39.58 6.50
N PRO A 53 -15.16 39.69 5.79
CA PRO A 53 -15.10 40.37 4.51
C PRO A 53 -15.88 39.60 3.44
N GLU A 54 -16.59 40.31 2.57
CA GLU A 54 -17.31 39.74 1.42
C GLU A 54 -16.40 38.85 0.55
N LYS A 55 -15.14 39.26 0.35
CA LYS A 55 -14.14 38.46 -0.38
C LYS A 55 -13.82 37.12 0.29
N VAL A 56 -13.86 37.05 1.63
CA VAL A 56 -13.67 35.80 2.37
C VAL A 56 -14.90 34.90 2.21
N GLU A 57 -16.11 35.46 2.21
CA GLU A 57 -17.34 34.70 1.94
C GLU A 57 -17.33 34.10 0.53
N GLU A 58 -17.02 34.90 -0.50
CA GLU A 58 -16.93 34.44 -1.89
C GLU A 58 -15.91 33.30 -2.04
N MET A 59 -14.72 33.46 -1.43
CA MET A 59 -13.69 32.44 -1.45
C MET A 59 -14.13 31.17 -0.71
N ASN A 60 -14.87 31.29 0.39
CA ASN A 60 -15.37 30.15 1.15
C ASN A 60 -16.42 29.35 0.35
N GLU A 61 -17.34 30.02 -0.35
CA GLU A 61 -18.27 29.35 -1.26
C GLU A 61 -17.54 28.59 -2.37
N LYS A 62 -16.53 29.22 -2.97
CA LYS A 62 -15.72 28.59 -4.01
C LYS A 62 -14.96 27.37 -3.48
N ALA A 63 -14.39 27.47 -2.27
CA ALA A 63 -13.72 26.37 -1.62
C ALA A 63 -14.68 25.20 -1.34
N ASN A 64 -15.91 25.48 -0.89
CA ASN A 64 -16.91 24.45 -0.64
C ASN A 64 -17.31 23.70 -1.94
N LYS A 65 -17.46 24.42 -3.06
CA LYS A 65 -17.72 23.81 -4.37
C LYS A 65 -16.58 22.89 -4.83
N GLU A 66 -15.33 23.32 -4.64
CA GLU A 66 -14.15 22.52 -4.96
C GLU A 66 -13.99 21.31 -4.03
N LEU A 67 -14.31 21.46 -2.74
CA LEU A 67 -14.30 20.37 -1.77
C LEU A 67 -15.35 19.29 -2.11
N GLU A 68 -16.53 19.71 -2.57
CA GLU A 68 -17.56 18.78 -3.03
C GLU A 68 -17.15 18.07 -4.32
N SER A 69 -16.54 18.80 -5.26
CA SER A 69 -15.99 18.23 -6.49
C SER A 69 -14.87 17.22 -6.20
N LEU A 70 -14.05 17.49 -5.17
CA LEU A 70 -13.08 16.53 -4.65
C LEU A 70 -13.76 15.26 -4.14
N ARG A 71 -14.78 15.38 -3.27
CA ARG A 71 -15.53 14.21 -2.75
C ARG A 71 -16.13 13.38 -3.89
N ASN A 72 -16.80 14.02 -4.82
CA ASN A 72 -17.39 13.36 -5.99
C ASN A 72 -16.34 12.64 -6.84
N SER A 73 -15.17 13.25 -7.04
CA SER A 73 -14.09 12.61 -7.81
C SER A 73 -13.56 11.37 -7.09
N VAL A 74 -13.41 11.43 -5.78
CA VAL A 74 -12.99 10.28 -4.96
C VAL A 74 -14.02 9.16 -4.98
N GLU A 75 -15.31 9.47 -4.83
CA GLU A 75 -16.39 8.48 -4.89
C GLU A 75 -16.48 7.78 -6.25
N ASN A 76 -16.19 8.50 -7.33
CA ASN A 76 -16.18 7.97 -8.69
C ASN A 76 -14.83 7.34 -9.09
N ASN A 77 -13.88 7.19 -8.16
CA ASN A 77 -12.52 6.71 -8.42
C ASN A 77 -11.75 7.51 -9.51
N ASP A 78 -12.11 8.78 -9.73
CA ASP A 78 -11.38 9.69 -10.61
C ASP A 78 -10.23 10.36 -9.84
N VAL A 79 -9.10 9.66 -9.81
CA VAL A 79 -7.89 10.07 -9.07
C VAL A 79 -7.30 11.38 -9.61
N GLU A 80 -7.37 11.63 -10.91
CA GLU A 80 -6.78 12.82 -11.53
C GLU A 80 -7.62 14.07 -11.21
N SER A 81 -8.95 13.98 -11.34
CA SER A 81 -9.84 15.06 -10.93
C SER A 81 -9.77 15.30 -9.42
N ALA A 82 -9.69 14.24 -8.61
CA ALA A 82 -9.53 14.37 -7.15
C ALA A 82 -8.27 15.18 -6.79
N LYS A 83 -7.11 14.88 -7.39
CA LYS A 83 -5.88 15.67 -7.17
C LYS A 83 -6.06 17.13 -7.59
N LYS A 84 -6.71 17.38 -8.74
CA LYS A 84 -6.95 18.74 -9.25
C LYS A 84 -7.81 19.56 -8.30
N HIS A 85 -8.95 19.01 -7.86
CA HIS A 85 -9.87 19.68 -6.93
C HIS A 85 -9.24 19.87 -5.55
N PHE A 86 -8.47 18.90 -5.07
CA PHE A 86 -7.67 19.04 -3.85
C PHE A 86 -6.69 20.23 -3.93
N LEU A 87 -5.91 20.34 -5.01
CA LEU A 87 -4.99 21.46 -5.18
C LEU A 87 -5.72 22.81 -5.30
N SER A 88 -6.90 22.82 -5.94
CA SER A 88 -7.74 24.03 -6.06
C SER A 88 -8.18 24.50 -4.67
N VAL A 89 -8.82 23.62 -3.88
CA VAL A 89 -9.35 23.98 -2.56
C VAL A 89 -8.24 24.43 -1.60
N MET A 90 -7.09 23.74 -1.59
CA MET A 90 -5.96 24.12 -0.73
C MET A 90 -5.36 25.48 -1.08
N ARG A 91 -5.36 25.86 -2.37
CA ARG A 91 -4.93 27.20 -2.81
C ARG A 91 -5.89 28.28 -2.30
N ILE A 92 -7.18 28.02 -2.32
CA ILE A 92 -8.20 28.96 -1.83
C ILE A 92 -8.08 29.13 -0.31
N TYR A 93 -7.96 28.03 0.44
CA TYR A 93 -7.75 28.08 1.90
C TYR A 93 -6.48 28.85 2.28
N LYS A 94 -5.38 28.64 1.56
CA LYS A 94 -4.14 29.42 1.75
C LYS A 94 -4.39 30.92 1.61
N ALA A 95 -5.04 31.32 0.52
CA ALA A 95 -5.28 32.72 0.20
C ALA A 95 -6.26 33.37 1.19
N MET A 96 -7.29 32.63 1.66
CA MET A 96 -8.18 33.11 2.72
C MET A 96 -7.41 33.39 4.02
N SER A 97 -6.57 32.45 4.46
CA SER A 97 -5.80 32.64 5.69
C SER A 97 -4.78 33.77 5.63
N GLN A 98 -4.24 34.07 4.45
CA GLN A 98 -3.40 35.26 4.25
C GLN A 98 -4.21 36.54 4.39
N LEU A 99 -5.37 36.63 3.72
CA LEU A 99 -6.25 37.79 3.77
C LEU A 99 -6.74 38.08 5.21
N ILE A 100 -7.12 37.04 5.96
CA ILE A 100 -7.53 37.15 7.36
C ILE A 100 -6.36 37.59 8.25
N GLY A 101 -5.15 37.07 7.98
CA GLY A 101 -3.92 37.45 8.68
C GLY A 101 -3.52 38.91 8.46
N GLU A 102 -3.77 39.45 7.27
CA GLU A 102 -3.50 40.85 6.92
C GLU A 102 -4.47 41.80 7.65
N GLN A 103 -5.77 41.50 7.67
CA GLN A 103 -6.77 42.34 8.34
C GLN A 103 -6.67 42.35 9.87
N THR A 104 -6.22 41.26 10.48
CA THR A 104 -5.98 41.22 11.94
C THR A 104 -4.74 42.02 12.36
N GLN A 105 -3.91 42.50 11.41
CA GLN A 105 -2.82 43.44 11.67
C GLN A 105 -3.21 44.92 11.46
N GLU A 106 -4.35 45.21 10.84
CA GLU A 106 -4.79 46.58 10.53
C GLU A 106 -5.40 47.36 11.71
N SER A 107 -5.54 46.77 12.92
CA SER A 107 -5.96 47.52 14.11
C SER A 107 -4.83 48.33 14.79
N THR A 108 -3.64 48.37 14.20
CA THR A 108 -2.52 49.23 14.65
C THR A 108 -2.06 50.12 13.50
N GLN A 109 -2.82 51.21 13.32
CA GLN A 109 -2.44 52.52 12.79
C GLN A 109 -1.60 52.60 11.50
N MET A 110 -2.25 53.20 10.49
CA MET A 110 -1.68 54.15 9.51
C MET A 110 -0.17 54.42 9.64
N ALA A 111 0.65 53.62 8.94
CA ALA A 111 1.98 54.00 8.50
C ALA A 111 2.47 53.05 7.40
N SER A 112 3.07 53.64 6.35
CA SER A 112 4.13 53.04 5.52
C SER A 112 3.70 52.06 4.41
N GLN A 113 3.90 52.42 3.15
CA GLN A 113 5.08 51.99 2.37
C GLN A 113 5.38 50.50 2.51
N VAL A 114 5.12 49.75 1.44
CA VAL A 114 5.74 48.45 1.09
C VAL A 114 6.18 47.68 2.33
N SER A 115 5.29 46.86 2.90
CA SER A 115 5.69 45.87 3.91
C SER A 115 6.83 45.02 3.35
N LYS A 116 8.07 45.40 3.66
CA LYS A 116 9.24 44.54 3.59
C LYS A 116 8.98 43.44 4.61
N VAL A 117 8.27 42.40 4.17
CA VAL A 117 8.11 41.17 4.92
C VAL A 117 9.53 40.70 5.24
N ASN A 118 9.91 40.74 6.52
CA ASN A 118 11.21 40.26 6.95
C ASN A 118 11.34 38.79 6.53
N PRO A 119 12.23 38.44 5.58
CA PRO A 119 12.30 37.09 5.00
C PRO A 119 12.68 36.02 6.03
N ASN A 120 13.15 36.42 7.22
CA ASN A 120 13.61 35.55 8.28
C ASN A 120 12.55 34.53 8.72
N SER A 121 11.27 34.94 8.78
CA SER A 121 10.20 34.02 9.18
C SER A 121 9.93 32.91 8.16
N GLU A 122 10.13 33.17 6.88
CA GLU A 122 10.03 32.17 5.81
C GLU A 122 11.25 31.26 5.80
N LEU A 123 12.45 31.84 5.96
CA LEU A 123 13.69 31.10 6.00
C LEU A 123 13.72 30.07 7.14
N GLU A 124 13.29 30.44 8.36
CA GLU A 124 13.24 29.51 9.51
C GLU A 124 12.28 28.33 9.27
N ARG A 125 11.13 28.58 8.65
CA ARG A 125 10.18 27.49 8.30
C ARG A 125 10.80 26.51 7.31
N LEU A 126 11.55 27.02 6.33
CA LEU A 126 12.22 26.18 5.35
C LEU A 126 13.35 25.36 6.00
N LYS A 127 14.09 25.92 6.96
CA LYS A 127 15.10 25.17 7.73
C LYS A 127 14.49 24.02 8.52
N GLU A 128 13.41 24.28 9.25
CA GLU A 128 12.72 23.23 10.01
C GLU A 128 12.22 22.12 9.07
N TYR A 129 11.73 22.48 7.90
CA TYR A 129 11.31 21.51 6.90
C TYR A 129 12.48 20.65 6.39
N VAL A 130 13.60 21.27 6.03
CA VAL A 130 14.80 20.57 5.55
C VAL A 130 15.41 19.70 6.64
N PHE A 131 15.38 20.15 7.90
CA PHE A 131 15.78 19.32 9.05
C PHE A 131 14.96 18.04 9.14
N ASN A 132 13.63 18.13 8.95
CA ASN A 132 12.77 16.95 8.90
C ASN A 132 13.10 16.02 7.71
N LEU A 133 13.40 16.58 6.53
CA LEU A 133 13.84 15.79 5.38
C LEU A 133 15.15 15.05 5.64
N LYS A 134 16.14 15.69 6.27
CA LYS A 134 17.40 15.05 6.69
C LYS A 134 17.14 13.91 7.67
N SER A 135 16.24 14.11 8.64
CA SER A 135 15.85 13.09 9.61
C SER A 135 15.22 11.87 8.92
N ILE A 136 14.32 12.10 7.96
CA ILE A 136 13.71 11.04 7.14
C ILE A 136 14.78 10.31 6.32
N ALA A 137 15.66 11.04 5.63
CA ALA A 137 16.74 10.47 4.83
C ALA A 137 17.62 9.54 5.68
N LYS A 138 18.05 10.01 6.86
CA LYS A 138 18.84 9.24 7.82
C LYS A 138 18.11 8.01 8.34
N LYS A 139 16.84 8.15 8.74
CA LYS A 139 16.02 7.05 9.27
C LYS A 139 15.86 5.91 8.26
N HIS A 140 15.79 6.25 6.98
CA HIS A 140 15.57 5.29 5.89
C HIS A 140 16.85 4.92 5.14
N ASN A 141 18.02 5.38 5.59
CA ASN A 141 19.32 5.21 4.92
C ASN A 141 19.29 5.64 3.45
N ALA A 142 18.56 6.71 3.13
CA ALA A 142 18.56 7.29 1.78
C ALA A 142 19.80 8.17 1.61
N ALA A 143 20.62 7.86 0.61
CA ALA A 143 21.78 8.67 0.25
C ALA A 143 21.32 9.87 -0.58
N VAL A 144 21.05 10.99 0.09
CA VAL A 144 20.67 12.27 -0.51
C VAL A 144 21.67 13.32 -0.03
N ASP A 145 22.14 14.15 -0.95
CA ASP A 145 23.05 15.24 -0.64
C ASP A 145 22.27 16.50 -0.24
N PHE A 146 22.66 17.11 0.88
CA PHE A 146 22.07 18.34 1.39
C PHE A 146 23.07 19.50 1.42
N SER A 147 24.29 19.31 0.94
CA SER A 147 25.35 20.33 0.95
C SER A 147 24.91 21.61 0.24
N GLY A 148 24.35 21.50 -0.96
CA GLY A 148 23.90 22.65 -1.76
C GLY A 148 22.80 23.46 -1.08
N ILE A 149 21.83 22.81 -0.42
CA ILE A 149 20.78 23.54 0.29
C ILE A 149 21.29 24.18 1.59
N ASP A 150 22.27 23.57 2.26
CA ASP A 150 22.90 24.13 3.46
C ASP A 150 23.66 25.42 3.12
N GLU A 151 24.39 25.44 2.00
CA GLU A 151 25.06 26.65 1.51
C GLU A 151 24.06 27.77 1.17
N LEU A 152 22.93 27.44 0.56
CA LEU A 152 21.87 28.41 0.26
C LEU A 152 21.24 29.01 1.53
N PHE A 153 21.06 28.21 2.59
CA PHE A 153 20.59 28.73 3.88
C PHE A 153 21.58 29.74 4.47
N THR A 154 22.88 29.42 4.49
CA THR A 154 23.92 30.34 4.97
C THR A 154 23.95 31.62 4.13
N LEU A 155 23.79 31.54 2.81
CA LEU A 155 23.73 32.71 1.94
C LEU A 155 22.53 33.61 2.27
N ALA A 156 21.34 33.02 2.43
CA ALA A 156 20.13 33.77 2.76
C ALA A 156 20.20 34.44 4.14
N GLU A 157 20.77 33.76 5.14
CA GLU A 157 21.01 34.35 6.47
C GLU A 157 21.91 35.59 6.38
N ASN A 158 23.02 35.48 5.64
CA ASN A 158 23.95 36.60 5.44
C ASN A 158 23.29 37.79 4.72
N GLN A 159 22.50 37.53 3.69
CA GLN A 159 21.76 38.57 2.95
C GLN A 159 20.74 39.29 3.84
N ILE A 160 20.03 38.54 4.71
CA ILE A 160 19.10 39.12 5.68
C ILE A 160 19.84 39.98 6.71
N GLN A 161 20.96 39.50 7.26
CA GLN A 161 21.79 40.25 8.20
C GLN A 161 22.32 41.56 7.61
N GLN A 162 22.60 41.58 6.30
CA GLN A 162 23.05 42.75 5.56
C GLN A 162 21.90 43.66 5.11
N ASN A 163 20.64 43.33 5.42
CA ASN A 163 19.42 44.00 4.95
C ASN A 163 19.23 43.97 3.41
N ASN A 164 19.90 43.04 2.72
CA ASN A 164 19.75 42.79 1.27
C ASN A 164 18.52 41.90 1.01
N PHE A 165 17.33 42.40 1.34
CA PHE A 165 16.10 41.60 1.33
C PHE A 165 15.66 41.12 -0.06
N SER A 166 16.01 41.86 -1.13
CA SER A 166 15.73 41.44 -2.52
C SER A 166 16.49 40.16 -2.86
N ASP A 167 17.79 40.15 -2.61
CA ASP A 167 18.66 39.00 -2.88
C ASP A 167 18.31 37.82 -1.96
N ALA A 168 18.00 38.11 -0.69
CA ALA A 168 17.50 37.11 0.25
C ALA A 168 16.23 36.41 -0.28
N GLN A 169 15.30 37.15 -0.88
CA GLN A 169 14.08 36.58 -1.45
C GLN A 169 14.38 35.70 -2.67
N GLU A 170 15.34 36.08 -3.51
CA GLU A 170 15.78 35.26 -4.64
C GLU A 170 16.43 33.95 -4.14
N THR A 171 17.32 34.03 -3.15
CA THR A 171 17.95 32.86 -2.53
C THR A 171 16.90 31.95 -1.88
N ILE A 172 15.91 32.50 -1.19
CA ILE A 172 14.78 31.74 -0.63
C ILE A 172 14.00 30.99 -1.72
N ASN A 173 13.81 31.59 -2.90
CA ASN A 173 13.17 30.90 -4.03
C ASN A 173 14.05 29.76 -4.57
N LYS A 174 15.37 29.91 -4.59
CA LYS A 174 16.31 28.81 -4.92
C LYS A 174 16.22 27.68 -3.89
N ILE A 175 16.17 27.99 -2.60
CA ILE A 175 15.95 27.01 -1.52
C ILE A 175 14.66 26.21 -1.77
N LYS A 176 13.55 26.88 -2.11
CA LYS A 176 12.29 26.20 -2.42
C LYS A 176 12.41 25.24 -3.60
N HIS A 177 13.15 25.62 -4.64
CA HIS A 177 13.38 24.76 -5.78
C HIS A 177 14.23 23.53 -5.40
N GLU A 178 15.30 23.74 -4.63
CA GLU A 178 16.17 22.66 -4.16
C GLU A 178 15.43 21.65 -3.28
N ILE A 179 14.53 22.15 -2.42
CA ILE A 179 13.64 21.32 -1.61
C ILE A 179 12.79 20.37 -2.48
N VAL A 180 12.31 20.83 -3.64
CA VAL A 180 11.51 20.00 -4.55
C VAL A 180 12.35 18.86 -5.12
N GLU A 181 13.58 19.13 -5.54
CA GLU A 181 14.49 18.11 -6.06
C GLU A 181 14.90 17.10 -4.98
N ILE A 182 15.25 17.55 -3.77
CA ILE A 182 15.54 16.68 -2.61
C ILE A 182 14.36 15.73 -2.34
N ASN A 183 13.13 16.23 -2.39
CA ASN A 183 11.95 15.39 -2.18
C ASN A 183 11.76 14.36 -3.29
N LYS A 184 12.04 14.72 -4.54
CA LYS A 184 11.99 13.80 -5.68
C LYS A 184 13.02 12.68 -5.52
N GLU A 185 14.23 13.00 -5.07
CA GLU A 185 15.26 12.00 -4.78
C GLU A 185 14.86 11.07 -3.64
N LEU A 186 14.36 11.61 -2.53
CA LEU A 186 13.85 10.81 -1.41
C LEU A 186 12.72 9.86 -1.83
N ARG A 187 11.79 10.33 -2.65
CA ARG A 187 10.71 9.49 -3.22
C ARG A 187 11.26 8.37 -4.08
N LYS A 188 12.24 8.66 -4.93
CA LYS A 188 12.90 7.66 -5.78
C LYS A 188 13.61 6.60 -4.93
N ALA A 189 14.35 7.02 -3.91
CA ALA A 189 15.02 6.12 -2.98
C ALA A 189 14.02 5.22 -2.24
N ALA A 190 12.91 5.77 -1.75
CA ALA A 190 11.86 5.00 -1.09
C ALA A 190 11.20 3.97 -2.03
N SER A 191 10.91 4.37 -3.27
CA SER A 191 10.35 3.49 -4.30
C SER A 191 11.31 2.34 -4.64
N GLN A 192 12.60 2.64 -4.83
CA GLN A 192 13.61 1.62 -5.10
C GLN A 192 13.70 0.63 -3.93
N GLN A 193 13.72 1.12 -2.69
CA GLN A 193 13.79 0.26 -1.51
C GLN A 193 12.55 -0.64 -1.38
N ALA A 194 11.36 -0.14 -1.73
CA ALA A 194 10.14 -0.94 -1.78
C ALA A 194 10.22 -2.05 -2.84
N SER A 195 10.71 -1.71 -4.04
CA SER A 195 10.95 -2.68 -5.11
C SER A 195 11.96 -3.75 -4.69
N ASP A 196 13.08 -3.37 -4.07
CA ASP A 196 14.10 -4.30 -3.60
C ASP A 196 13.57 -5.26 -2.53
N ARG A 197 12.76 -4.76 -1.58
CA ARG A 197 12.08 -5.61 -0.58
C ARG A 197 11.10 -6.57 -1.25
N ALA A 198 10.33 -6.10 -2.23
CA ALA A 198 9.38 -6.93 -2.95
C ALA A 198 10.09 -8.02 -3.76
N LYS A 199 11.21 -7.71 -4.43
CA LYS A 199 12.06 -8.71 -5.11
C LYS A 199 12.59 -9.76 -4.15
N LYS A 200 13.10 -9.37 -2.97
CA LYS A 200 13.53 -10.31 -1.92
C LYS A 200 12.39 -11.19 -1.43
N PHE A 201 11.18 -10.63 -1.33
CA PHE A 201 9.97 -11.39 -0.99
C PHE A 201 9.61 -12.38 -2.10
N ALA A 202 9.57 -11.95 -3.36
CA ALA A 202 9.32 -12.78 -4.53
C ALA A 202 10.29 -13.98 -4.63
N GLN A 203 11.58 -13.78 -4.37
CA GLN A 203 12.59 -14.86 -4.36
C GLN A 203 12.23 -16.03 -3.43
N LYS A 204 11.65 -15.74 -2.25
CA LYS A 204 11.19 -16.79 -1.32
C LYS A 204 10.07 -17.62 -1.92
N TYR A 205 9.15 -17.00 -2.65
CA TYR A 205 8.02 -17.67 -3.29
C TYR A 205 8.40 -18.38 -4.58
N LEU A 206 9.35 -17.86 -5.36
CA LEU A 206 9.91 -18.55 -6.52
C LEU A 206 10.49 -19.91 -6.13
N THR A 207 11.23 -19.98 -5.02
CA THR A 207 11.77 -21.25 -4.51
C THR A 207 10.66 -22.24 -4.13
N GLN A 208 9.57 -21.75 -3.53
CA GLN A 208 8.42 -22.60 -3.18
C GLN A 208 7.67 -23.07 -4.44
N LEU A 209 7.54 -22.18 -5.42
CA LEU A 209 6.86 -22.43 -6.68
C LEU A 209 7.62 -23.45 -7.54
N ASP A 210 8.95 -23.36 -7.59
CA ASP A 210 9.81 -24.36 -8.24
C ASP A 210 9.56 -25.77 -7.69
N ARG A 211 9.49 -25.90 -6.36
CA ARG A 211 9.16 -27.18 -5.70
C ARG A 211 7.76 -27.65 -6.04
N LEU A 212 6.78 -26.73 -6.03
CA LEU A 212 5.39 -27.06 -6.33
C LEU A 212 5.23 -27.56 -7.78
N ILE A 213 5.92 -26.95 -8.74
CA ILE A 213 5.92 -27.38 -10.15
C ILE A 213 6.47 -28.81 -10.26
N VAL A 214 7.62 -29.10 -9.65
CA VAL A 214 8.22 -30.46 -9.68
C VAL A 214 7.27 -31.50 -9.06
N ILE A 215 6.60 -31.15 -7.96
CA ILE A 215 5.62 -32.02 -7.31
C ILE A 215 4.40 -32.24 -8.22
N ALA A 216 3.92 -31.19 -8.88
CA ALA A 216 2.78 -31.27 -9.80
C ALA A 216 3.11 -32.14 -11.03
N GLU A 217 4.29 -31.98 -11.63
CA GLU A 217 4.74 -32.79 -12.77
C GLU A 217 4.80 -34.28 -12.41
N LYS A 218 5.40 -34.62 -11.26
CA LYS A 218 5.49 -36.01 -10.79
C LYS A 218 4.13 -36.65 -10.49
N ARG A 219 3.12 -35.84 -10.17
CA ARG A 219 1.80 -36.32 -9.69
C ARG A 219 0.73 -36.33 -10.77
N GLY A 220 1.09 -36.00 -12.01
CA GLY A 220 0.19 -36.00 -13.17
C GLY A 220 -0.98 -35.03 -13.01
N VAL A 221 -0.71 -33.83 -12.49
CA VAL A 221 -1.71 -32.75 -12.44
C VAL A 221 -2.01 -32.29 -13.87
N SER A 222 -3.19 -31.72 -14.12
CA SER A 222 -3.56 -31.27 -15.46
C SER A 222 -2.58 -30.24 -16.02
N ASP A 223 -2.35 -30.30 -17.34
CA ASP A 223 -1.45 -29.39 -18.05
C ASP A 223 -1.82 -27.92 -17.80
N LYS A 224 -3.12 -27.62 -17.70
CA LYS A 224 -3.62 -26.28 -17.37
C LYS A 224 -3.07 -25.73 -16.04
N VAL A 225 -3.02 -26.54 -14.99
CA VAL A 225 -2.50 -26.11 -13.68
C VAL A 225 -0.98 -25.95 -13.74
N LEU A 226 -0.30 -26.83 -14.48
CA LEU A 226 1.14 -26.72 -14.70
C LEU A 226 1.51 -25.45 -15.47
N ASP A 227 0.74 -25.10 -16.50
CA ASP A 227 0.92 -23.88 -17.28
C ASP A 227 0.67 -22.64 -16.42
N GLU A 228 -0.40 -22.63 -15.62
CA GLU A 228 -0.67 -21.52 -14.69
C GLU A 228 0.46 -21.33 -13.67
N LEU A 229 1.06 -22.42 -13.16
CA LEU A 229 2.20 -22.35 -12.25
C LEU A 229 3.46 -21.82 -12.92
N LYS A 230 3.75 -22.26 -14.14
CA LYS A 230 4.90 -21.80 -14.95
C LYS A 230 4.76 -20.33 -15.35
N GLU A 231 3.57 -19.91 -15.75
CA GLU A 231 3.26 -18.51 -16.07
C GLU A 231 3.41 -17.61 -14.83
N THR A 232 2.86 -18.04 -13.69
CA THR A 232 2.97 -17.31 -12.41
C THR A 232 4.43 -17.17 -11.98
N ARG A 233 5.25 -18.21 -12.23
CA ARG A 233 6.69 -18.19 -11.97
C ARG A 233 7.42 -17.19 -12.85
N GLU A 234 7.11 -17.17 -14.14
CA GLU A 234 7.71 -16.23 -15.08
C GLU A 234 7.40 -14.80 -14.65
N LYS A 235 6.12 -14.46 -14.45
CA LYS A 235 5.65 -13.14 -13.99
C LYS A 235 6.28 -12.71 -12.68
N LEU A 236 6.36 -13.62 -11.70
CA LEU A 236 6.97 -13.32 -10.40
C LEU A 236 8.48 -13.11 -10.50
N SER A 237 9.16 -13.73 -11.48
CA SER A 237 10.62 -13.60 -11.65
C SER A 237 11.02 -12.33 -12.40
N THR A 238 10.15 -11.78 -13.23
CA THR A 238 10.40 -10.55 -13.99
C THR A 238 9.84 -9.28 -13.34
N SER A 239 8.88 -9.40 -12.41
CA SER A 239 8.24 -8.25 -11.80
C SER A 239 9.16 -7.51 -10.81
N SER A 240 9.10 -6.18 -10.85
CA SER A 240 9.73 -5.27 -9.89
C SER A 240 8.72 -4.41 -9.12
N ASP A 241 7.44 -4.50 -9.47
CA ASP A 241 6.37 -3.76 -8.81
C ASP A 241 5.85 -4.54 -7.60
N PRO A 242 5.91 -3.98 -6.38
CA PRO A 242 5.35 -4.61 -5.19
C PRO A 242 3.91 -5.09 -5.33
N ASN A 243 3.04 -4.35 -6.03
CA ASN A 243 1.62 -4.71 -6.14
C ASN A 243 1.42 -5.95 -7.01
N GLU A 244 2.06 -6.00 -8.17
CA GLU A 244 2.05 -7.18 -9.04
C GLU A 244 2.69 -8.38 -8.34
N ILE A 245 3.80 -8.19 -7.60
CA ILE A 245 4.41 -9.28 -6.81
C ILE A 245 3.42 -9.84 -5.77
N ILE A 246 2.70 -8.99 -5.04
CA ILE A 246 1.69 -9.43 -4.05
C ILE A 246 0.56 -10.20 -4.72
N LYS A 247 0.09 -9.71 -5.87
CA LYS A 247 -0.98 -10.34 -6.65
C LYS A 247 -0.57 -11.74 -7.12
N GLU A 248 0.61 -11.90 -7.70
CA GLU A 248 1.12 -13.20 -8.14
C GLU A 248 1.34 -14.15 -6.94
N VAL A 249 1.83 -13.65 -5.80
CA VAL A 249 1.95 -14.46 -4.57
C VAL A 249 0.58 -14.97 -4.08
N ARG A 250 -0.48 -14.16 -4.14
CA ARG A 250 -1.84 -14.62 -3.81
C ARG A 250 -2.31 -15.71 -4.76
N LYS A 251 -2.01 -15.59 -6.06
CA LYS A 251 -2.31 -16.62 -7.05
C LYS A 251 -1.62 -17.95 -6.70
N ILE A 252 -0.35 -17.91 -6.31
CA ILE A 252 0.39 -19.10 -5.84
C ILE A 252 -0.30 -19.75 -4.63
N LEU A 253 -0.70 -18.95 -3.64
CA LEU A 253 -1.39 -19.46 -2.45
C LEU A 253 -2.73 -20.14 -2.82
N SER A 254 -3.50 -19.54 -3.72
CA SER A 254 -4.77 -20.11 -4.19
C SER A 254 -4.56 -21.41 -4.96
N ILE A 255 -3.57 -21.48 -5.86
CA ILE A 255 -3.28 -22.73 -6.59
C ILE A 255 -2.81 -23.82 -5.63
N LYS A 256 -1.99 -23.47 -4.63
CA LYS A 256 -1.56 -24.42 -3.60
C LYS A 256 -2.74 -24.98 -2.80
N GLU A 257 -3.70 -24.14 -2.44
CA GLU A 257 -4.92 -24.55 -1.73
C GLU A 257 -5.78 -25.49 -2.59
N GLN A 258 -6.01 -25.14 -3.86
CA GLN A 258 -6.69 -26.02 -4.82
C GLN A 258 -5.96 -27.36 -4.99
N PHE A 259 -4.63 -27.36 -4.98
CA PHE A 259 -3.85 -28.59 -5.06
C PHE A 259 -4.03 -29.49 -3.82
N GLU A 260 -4.12 -28.93 -2.62
CA GLU A 260 -4.44 -29.73 -1.43
C GLU A 260 -5.89 -30.25 -1.46
N LEU A 261 -6.86 -29.44 -1.91
CA LEU A 261 -8.25 -29.86 -2.09
C LEU A 261 -8.38 -31.01 -3.09
N THR A 262 -7.73 -30.92 -4.25
CA THR A 262 -7.75 -32.01 -5.25
C THR A 262 -7.08 -33.31 -4.79
N LYS A 263 -6.18 -33.27 -3.79
CA LYS A 263 -5.68 -34.50 -3.15
C LYS A 263 -6.77 -35.16 -2.32
N VAL A 264 -7.54 -34.38 -1.56
CA VAL A 264 -8.65 -34.89 -0.76
C VAL A 264 -9.66 -35.58 -1.68
N ASP A 265 -10.08 -34.93 -2.76
CA ASP A 265 -11.00 -35.50 -3.76
C ASP A 265 -10.47 -36.82 -4.37
N ARG A 266 -9.15 -36.89 -4.63
CA ARG A 266 -8.49 -38.09 -5.17
C ARG A 266 -8.50 -39.25 -4.17
N ILE A 267 -8.28 -38.97 -2.88
CA ILE A 267 -8.34 -39.98 -1.82
C ILE A 267 -9.78 -40.43 -1.59
N GLU A 268 -10.75 -39.52 -1.57
CA GLU A 268 -12.18 -39.85 -1.51
C GLU A 268 -12.60 -40.78 -2.67
N SER A 269 -12.18 -40.47 -3.89
CA SER A 269 -12.45 -41.33 -5.05
C SER A 269 -11.86 -42.74 -4.88
N ARG A 270 -10.65 -42.85 -4.32
CA ARG A 270 -10.02 -44.14 -4.04
C ARG A 270 -10.72 -44.90 -2.92
N ILE A 271 -11.19 -44.21 -1.87
CA ILE A 271 -12.05 -44.80 -0.84
C ILE A 271 -13.27 -45.43 -1.51
N SER A 272 -13.98 -44.69 -2.37
CA SER A 272 -15.15 -45.22 -3.10
C SER A 272 -14.81 -46.43 -3.99
N GLN A 273 -13.64 -46.45 -4.63
CA GLN A 273 -13.20 -47.58 -5.46
C GLN A 273 -12.90 -48.83 -4.61
N VAL A 274 -12.25 -48.65 -3.46
CA VAL A 274 -11.94 -49.73 -2.53
C VAL A 274 -13.22 -50.29 -1.90
N GLU A 275 -14.17 -49.43 -1.51
CA GLU A 275 -15.50 -49.84 -1.03
C GLU A 275 -16.28 -50.63 -2.07
N LYS A 276 -16.26 -50.17 -3.32
CA LYS A 276 -16.88 -50.91 -4.43
C LYS A 276 -16.24 -52.29 -4.60
N SER A 277 -14.92 -52.37 -4.47
CA SER A 277 -14.18 -53.63 -4.57
C SER A 277 -14.47 -54.57 -3.41
N LEU A 278 -14.60 -54.04 -2.19
CA LEU A 278 -14.99 -54.78 -0.99
C LEU A 278 -16.43 -55.29 -1.09
N SER A 279 -17.36 -54.47 -1.58
CA SER A 279 -18.75 -54.87 -1.85
C SER A 279 -18.89 -55.96 -2.92
N GLN A 280 -17.93 -56.04 -3.84
CA GLN A 280 -17.86 -57.15 -4.79
C GLN A 280 -17.27 -58.40 -4.14
N LEU A 281 -16.24 -58.25 -3.31
CA LEU A 281 -15.60 -59.34 -2.58
C LEU A 281 -16.57 -60.03 -1.61
N SER A 282 -17.41 -59.26 -0.90
CA SER A 282 -18.38 -59.79 0.07
C SER A 282 -19.52 -60.60 -0.55
N LYS A 283 -19.63 -60.66 -1.88
CA LYS A 283 -20.62 -61.47 -2.60
C LYS A 283 -20.08 -62.86 -2.96
N LEU A 284 -18.84 -63.17 -2.63
CA LEU A 284 -18.21 -64.46 -2.89
C LEU A 284 -18.43 -65.39 -1.69
N ASP A 285 -18.99 -66.57 -1.94
CA ASP A 285 -19.41 -67.53 -0.89
C ASP A 285 -18.26 -68.09 -0.03
N HIS A 286 -17.01 -67.90 -0.43
CA HIS A 286 -15.81 -68.42 0.26
C HIS A 286 -15.12 -67.40 1.17
N ILE A 287 -15.62 -66.17 1.25
CA ILE A 287 -15.01 -65.10 2.06
C ILE A 287 -15.68 -65.02 3.43
N ASP A 288 -14.87 -65.00 4.49
CA ASP A 288 -15.33 -64.90 5.87
C ASP A 288 -15.81 -63.47 6.20
N ASP A 289 -17.02 -63.37 6.77
CA ASP A 289 -17.65 -62.11 7.21
C ASP A 289 -16.74 -61.29 8.15
N LYS A 290 -15.93 -61.98 8.97
CA LYS A 290 -14.97 -61.31 9.87
C LYS A 290 -13.87 -60.59 9.10
N GLN A 291 -13.44 -61.12 7.95
CA GLN A 291 -12.42 -60.49 7.11
C GLN A 291 -12.99 -59.26 6.39
N ILE A 292 -14.24 -59.34 5.92
CA ILE A 292 -14.97 -58.20 5.36
C ILE A 292 -15.08 -57.08 6.40
N GLN A 293 -15.43 -57.40 7.65
CA GLN A 293 -15.53 -56.41 8.71
C GLN A 293 -14.19 -55.72 9.01
N ILE A 294 -13.08 -56.46 9.08
CA ILE A 294 -11.75 -55.88 9.31
C ILE A 294 -11.36 -54.90 8.19
N LEU A 295 -11.68 -55.22 6.94
CA LEU A 295 -11.41 -54.34 5.80
C LEU A 295 -12.31 -53.09 5.84
N GLN A 296 -13.57 -53.24 6.24
CA GLN A 296 -14.51 -52.13 6.42
C GLN A 296 -14.01 -51.16 7.51
N ASP A 297 -13.60 -51.68 8.67
CA ASP A 297 -13.06 -50.87 9.77
C ASP A 297 -11.78 -50.12 9.34
N SER A 298 -10.98 -50.73 8.47
CA SER A 298 -9.77 -50.11 7.91
C SER A 298 -10.11 -48.99 6.91
N ILE A 299 -11.18 -49.14 6.12
CA ILE A 299 -11.68 -48.07 5.24
C ILE A 299 -12.18 -46.88 6.07
N ASP A 300 -12.90 -47.14 7.15
CA ASP A 300 -13.40 -46.10 8.06
C ASP A 300 -12.25 -45.38 8.79
N GLN A 301 -11.18 -46.11 9.15
CA GLN A 301 -9.94 -45.47 9.63
C GLN A 301 -9.29 -44.58 8.56
N ALA A 302 -9.26 -45.01 7.29
CA ALA A 302 -8.70 -44.21 6.21
C ALA A 302 -9.51 -42.91 6.00
N ARG A 303 -10.84 -42.95 6.14
CA ARG A 303 -11.71 -41.75 6.16
C ARG A 303 -11.39 -40.84 7.35
N ALA A 304 -11.30 -41.41 8.55
CA ALA A 304 -11.02 -40.62 9.74
C ALA A 304 -9.63 -39.95 9.72
N LEU A 305 -8.65 -40.55 9.05
CA LEU A 305 -7.34 -39.93 8.79
C LEU A 305 -7.46 -38.78 7.79
N LEU A 306 -8.23 -38.95 6.73
CA LEU A 306 -8.49 -37.90 5.73
C LEU A 306 -9.20 -36.69 6.35
N ASP A 307 -10.23 -36.91 7.17
CA ASP A 307 -10.99 -35.86 7.88
C ASP A 307 -10.11 -35.04 8.85
N LYS A 308 -9.04 -35.66 9.36
CA LYS A 308 -8.03 -35.02 10.23
C LYS A 308 -6.91 -34.33 9.44
N GLY A 309 -6.94 -34.39 8.10
CA GLY A 309 -5.93 -33.81 7.22
C GLY A 309 -4.68 -34.68 7.01
N ASP A 310 -4.67 -35.93 7.50
CA ASP A 310 -3.57 -36.88 7.27
C ASP A 310 -3.75 -37.61 5.93
N ILE A 311 -3.43 -36.91 4.85
CA ILE A 311 -3.58 -37.39 3.47
C ILE A 311 -2.63 -38.57 3.18
N GLU A 312 -1.41 -38.53 3.71
CA GLU A 312 -0.40 -39.58 3.47
C GLU A 312 -0.73 -40.87 4.22
N GLY A 313 -1.11 -40.77 5.50
CA GLY A 313 -1.56 -41.93 6.29
C GLY A 313 -2.83 -42.58 5.71
N SER A 314 -3.81 -41.78 5.29
CA SER A 314 -5.02 -42.29 4.62
C SER A 314 -4.68 -43.05 3.33
N ASN A 315 -3.77 -42.49 2.53
CA ASN A 315 -3.35 -43.08 1.25
C ASN A 315 -2.59 -44.41 1.41
N GLU A 316 -1.69 -44.51 2.40
CA GLU A 316 -0.96 -45.73 2.70
C GLU A 316 -1.90 -46.85 3.16
N LEU A 317 -2.85 -46.52 4.04
CA LEU A 317 -3.85 -47.47 4.51
C LEU A 317 -4.72 -47.99 3.37
N LEU A 318 -5.18 -47.12 2.47
CA LEU A 318 -5.92 -47.52 1.26
C LEU A 318 -5.12 -48.44 0.34
N LYS A 319 -3.80 -48.26 0.25
CA LYS A 319 -2.94 -49.15 -0.53
C LYS A 319 -2.91 -50.56 0.09
N SER A 320 -2.72 -50.64 1.40
CA SER A 320 -2.72 -51.92 2.13
C SER A 320 -4.08 -52.64 2.04
N ILE A 321 -5.19 -51.90 2.09
CA ILE A 321 -6.54 -52.47 1.93
C ILE A 321 -6.70 -53.05 0.52
N ALA A 322 -6.29 -52.32 -0.52
CA ALA A 322 -6.39 -52.79 -1.90
C ALA A 322 -5.55 -54.06 -2.15
N GLU A 323 -4.35 -54.13 -1.57
CA GLU A 323 -3.49 -55.33 -1.63
C GLU A 323 -4.18 -56.54 -1.00
N LYS A 324 -4.72 -56.40 0.22
CA LYS A 324 -5.47 -57.47 0.90
C LYS A 324 -6.72 -57.90 0.15
N ILE A 325 -7.47 -56.96 -0.44
CA ILE A 325 -8.64 -57.30 -1.25
C ILE A 325 -8.24 -58.18 -2.44
N ASN A 326 -7.10 -57.90 -3.09
CA ASN A 326 -6.63 -58.70 -4.21
C ASN A 326 -6.15 -60.09 -3.76
N GLU A 327 -5.40 -60.18 -2.66
CA GLU A 327 -4.96 -61.46 -2.08
C GLU A 327 -6.15 -62.38 -1.77
N LEU A 328 -7.23 -61.82 -1.21
CA LEU A 328 -8.44 -62.56 -0.90
C LEU A 328 -9.22 -63.00 -2.15
N LYS A 329 -9.19 -62.22 -3.23
CA LYS A 329 -9.78 -62.62 -4.52
C LYS A 329 -9.01 -63.76 -5.18
N GLU A 330 -7.70 -63.82 -4.99
CA GLU A 330 -6.83 -64.85 -5.60
C GLU A 330 -6.78 -66.15 -4.78
N SER A 331 -7.19 -66.11 -3.52
CA SER A 331 -7.13 -67.23 -2.58
C SER A 331 -8.37 -68.15 -2.59
N GLY A 332 -9.39 -67.86 -3.42
CA GLY A 332 -10.62 -68.65 -3.56
C GLY A 332 -10.84 -69.19 -4.96
#